data_AF-A0A931U4C8-F1
#
_entry.id   AF-A0A931U4C8-F1
#
_cell.length_a   1.000
_cell.length_b   1.000
_cell.length_c   1.000
_cell.angle_alpha   90.00
_cell.angle_beta   90.00
_cell.angle_gamma   90.00
#
_symmetry.space_group_name_H-M   'P 1'
#
loop_
_entity.id
_entity.type
_entity.pdbx_description
1 polymer ?
#
loop_
_entity_poly.entity_id
_entity_poly.type
_entity_poly.pdbx_seq_one_letter_code
_entity_poly.pdbx_strand_id
1 'polypeptide(L)' 'MDESLPSLGRVLFTAEEIRARVHALAATIADDYAARPPLLVGVLKGSVVFLSDLMR' A
#
# COMPACT_ATOMS: atom_id res chain seq x y z
N MET A 1 -20.06 3.66 28.76
CA MET A 1 -19.49 3.73 27.41
C MET A 1 -18.13 4.37 27.57
N ASP A 2 -17.13 3.55 27.86
CA ASP A 2 -15.72 3.94 27.84
C ASP A 2 -15.10 3.08 26.74
N GLU A 3 -14.97 3.67 25.56
CA GLU A 3 -14.24 3.07 24.44
C GLU A 3 -12.97 3.89 24.28
N SER A 4 -12.05 3.71 25.23
CA SER A 4 -10.69 4.21 25.09
C SER A 4 -10.08 3.51 23.87
N LEU A 5 -9.80 4.29 22.82
CA LEU A 5 -9.05 3.82 21.68
C LEU A 5 -7.73 3.24 22.21
N PRO A 6 -7.31 2.03 21.80
CA PRO A 6 -6.05 1.46 22.23
C PRO A 6 -4.94 2.48 21.99
N SER A 7 -4.05 2.67 22.97
CA SER A 7 -3.00 3.69 22.89
C SER A 7 -2.24 3.53 21.58
N LEU A 8 -2.40 4.50 20.67
CA LEU A 8 -1.75 4.47 19.38
C LEU A 8 -0.24 4.57 19.62
N GLY A 9 0.54 3.63 19.08
CA GLY A 9 2.01 3.67 19.18
C GLY A 9 2.61 4.87 18.43
N ARG A 10 3.94 4.99 18.45
CA ARG A 10 4.62 6.02 17.64
C ARG A 10 4.40 5.77 16.14
N VAL A 11 4.32 6.84 15.37
CA VAL A 11 4.27 6.76 13.89
C VAL A 11 5.58 6.15 13.39
N LEU A 12 5.48 5.07 12.62
CA LEU A 12 6.63 4.40 11.99
C LEU A 12 6.91 4.94 10.59
N PHE A 13 5.84 5.24 9.84
CA PHE A 13 5.88 5.81 8.51
C PHE A 13 4.75 6.82 8.37
N THR A 14 5.07 7.97 7.79
CA THR A 14 4.10 8.97 7.37
C THR A 14 3.36 8.49 6.11
N ALA A 15 2.19 9.07 5.85
CA ALA A 15 1.44 8.78 4.64
C ALA A 15 2.25 9.10 3.35
N GLU A 16 3.10 10.13 3.39
CA GLU A 16 3.94 10.52 2.27
C GLU A 16 5.06 9.50 2.01
N GLU A 17 5.72 9.01 3.06
CA GLU A 17 6.74 7.96 2.94
C GLU A 17 6.16 6.67 2.35
N ILE A 18 4.95 6.29 2.78
CA ILE A 18 4.22 5.13 2.24
C ILE A 18 3.93 5.36 0.75
N ARG A 19 3.33 6.51 0.39
CA ARG A 19 2.98 6.81 -1.00
C ARG A 19 4.19 6.83 -1.92
N ALA A 20 5.28 7.49 -1.50
CA ALA A 20 6.52 7.53 -2.26
C ALA A 20 7.09 6.13 -2.49
N ARG A 21 7.06 5.26 -1.47
CA ARG A 21 7.55 3.89 -1.60
C ARG A 21 6.67 3.04 -2.51
N VAL A 22 5.35 3.21 -2.43
CA VAL A 22 4.37 2.52 -3.29
C VAL A 22 4.56 2.92 -4.75
N HIS A 23 4.72 4.21 -5.06
CA HIS A 23 4.98 4.66 -6.43
C HIS A 23 6.30 4.12 -6.99
N ALA A 24 7.38 4.12 -6.19
CA ALA A 24 8.64 3.55 -6.61
C ALA A 24 8.53 2.04 -6.92
N LEU A 25 7.73 1.31 -6.13
CA LEU A 25 7.42 -0.09 -6.38
C LEU A 25 6.58 -0.27 -7.64
N ALA A 26 5.55 0.55 -7.83
CA ALA A 26 4.69 0.51 -9.02
C ALA A 26 5.50 0.71 -10.31
N ALA A 27 6.44 1.68 -10.32
CA ALA A 27 7.34 1.91 -11.45
C ALA A 27 8.20 0.68 -11.76
N THR A 28 8.76 0.04 -10.72
CA THR A 28 9.56 -1.19 -10.89
C THR A 28 8.71 -2.31 -11.51
N ILE A 29 7.48 -2.51 -11.00
CA ILE A 29 6.56 -3.53 -11.54
C ILE A 29 6.16 -3.20 -12.98
N ALA A 30 5.94 -1.92 -13.30
CA ALA A 30 5.57 -1.49 -14.65
C ALA A 30 6.69 -1.79 -15.65
N ASP A 31 7.95 -1.57 -15.27
CA ASP A 31 9.12 -1.89 -16.10
C ASP A 31 9.26 -3.42 -16.29
N ASP A 32 9.17 -4.18 -15.20
CA ASP A 32 9.28 -5.65 -15.22
C ASP A 32 8.18 -6.33 -16.06
N TYR A 33 7.00 -5.72 -16.10
CA TYR A 33 5.81 -6.23 -16.78
C TYR A 33 5.40 -5.41 -18.02
N ALA A 34 6.32 -4.60 -18.59
CA ALA A 34 6.02 -3.69 -19.70
C ALA A 34 5.37 -4.38 -20.92
N ALA A 35 5.77 -5.62 -21.22
CA ALA A 35 5.24 -6.40 -22.34
C ALA A 35 3.93 -7.14 -22.01
N ARG A 36 3.56 -7.26 -20.73
CA ARG A 36 2.40 -8.05 -20.31
C ARG A 36 1.85 -7.54 -18.97
N PRO A 37 0.68 -6.88 -18.95
CA PRO A 37 0.07 -6.41 -17.72
C PRO A 37 -0.08 -7.54 -16.68
N PRO A 38 0.33 -7.33 -15.42
CA PRO A 38 0.23 -8.35 -14.39
C PRO A 38 -1.21 -8.49 -13.91
N LEU A 39 -1.59 -9.72 -13.52
CA LEU A 39 -2.78 -9.93 -12.70
C LEU A 39 -2.41 -9.67 -11.24
N LEU A 40 -2.96 -8.60 -10.67
CA LEU A 40 -2.73 -8.27 -9.26
C LEU A 40 -3.72 -9.01 -8.36
N VAL A 41 -3.21 -9.78 -7.39
CA VAL A 41 -4.03 -10.57 -6.45
C VAL A 41 -3.83 -10.05 -5.02
N GLY A 42 -4.87 -9.46 -4.44
CA GLY A 42 -4.87 -8.94 -3.07
C GLY A 42 -5.42 -9.94 -2.06
N VAL A 43 -4.64 -10.28 -1.03
CA VAL A 43 -5.10 -11.12 0.08
C VAL A 43 -5.83 -10.27 1.12
N LEU A 44 -7.12 -10.53 1.32
CA LEU A 44 -7.99 -9.71 2.15
C LEU A 44 -7.83 -10.00 3.66
N LYS A 45 -8.14 -9.04 4.54
CA LYS A 45 -8.75 -7.71 4.26
C LYS A 45 -7.76 -6.54 4.18
N GLY A 46 -6.60 -6.67 4.81
CA GLY A 46 -5.67 -5.54 5.03
C GLY A 46 -5.01 -4.99 3.76
N SER A 47 -4.91 -5.79 2.70
CA SER A 47 -4.23 -5.37 1.47
C SER A 47 -4.98 -4.34 0.63
N VAL A 48 -6.27 -4.12 0.88
CA VAL A 48 -7.13 -3.31 0.00
C VAL A 48 -6.61 -1.88 -0.19
N VAL A 49 -6.11 -1.23 0.87
CA VAL A 49 -5.59 0.14 0.81
C VAL A 49 -4.29 0.18 0.03
N PHE A 50 -3.35 -0.70 0.38
CA PHE A 50 -2.07 -0.82 -0.32
C PHE A 50 -2.25 -1.13 -1.81
N LEU A 51 -3.12 -2.08 -2.15
CA LEU A 51 -3.36 -2.47 -3.52
C LEU A 51 -4.01 -1.34 -4.33
N SER A 52 -4.93 -0.60 -3.70
CA SER A 52 -5.56 0.58 -4.31
C SER A 52 -4.53 1.68 -4.60
N ASP A 53 -3.57 1.90 -3.69
CA ASP A 53 -2.49 2.87 -3.91
C ASP A 53 -1.48 2.39 -4.95
N LEU A 54 -1.21 1.08 -5.01
CA LEU A 54 -0.30 0.47 -5.99
C LEU A 54 -0.83 0.53 -7.43
N MET A 55 -2.16 0.50 -7.60
CA MET A 55 -2.82 0.50 -8.91
C MET A 55 -2.94 1.89 -9.56
N ARG A 56 -2.70 2.97 -8.81
CA ARG A 56 -2.77 4.35 -9.31
C ARG A 56 -1.48 4.78 -10.00
#